data_AF-A0A2V9WQY6-F1
#
_entry.id   AF-A0A2V9WQY6-F1
#
_cell.length_a   1.000
_cell.length_b   1.000
_cell.length_c   1.000
_cell.angle_alpha   90.00
_cell.angle_beta   90.00
_cell.angle_gamma   90.00
#
_symmetry.space_group_name_H-M   'P 1'
#
loop_
_entity.id
_entity.type
_entity.pdbx_description
1 polymer ?
#
loop_
_entity_poly.entity_id
_entity_poly.type
_entity_poly.pdbx_seq_one_letter_code
_entity_poly.pdbx_strand_id
1 'polypeptide(L)' 'MNFEPVIQTPFGMTKAEIRIMYLRDEKCLPVLTIIRMGRGEMMGVDHNKEMQWVGSSAGLFRA' A
#
# COMPACT_ATOMS: atom_id res chain seq x y z
N MET A 1 -8.30 -7.58 11.21
CA MET A 1 -7.29 -7.64 10.13
C MET A 1 -6.15 -6.75 10.58
N ASN A 2 -4.99 -7.32 10.91
CA ASN A 2 -3.88 -6.58 11.52
C ASN A 2 -2.78 -6.34 10.48
N PHE A 3 -2.38 -5.09 10.30
CA PHE A 3 -1.28 -4.70 9.42
C PHE A 3 0.02 -4.61 10.22
N GLU A 4 1.01 -5.40 9.83
CA GLU A 4 2.34 -5.39 10.46
C GLU A 4 3.19 -4.23 9.90
N PRO A 5 3.82 -3.40 10.74
CA PRO A 5 4.69 -2.33 10.28
C PRO A 5 6.06 -2.91 9.86
N VAL A 6 6.22 -3.17 8.55
CA VAL A 6 7.40 -3.86 7.99
C VAL A 6 8.35 -2.97 7.20
N ILE A 7 7.96 -1.73 6.90
CA ILE A 7 8.78 -0.81 6.09
C ILE A 7 9.44 0.24 7.00
N GLN A 8 10.76 0.26 7.03
CA GLN A 8 11.50 1.32 7.72
C GLN A 8 11.43 2.63 6.92
N THR A 9 11.16 3.74 7.61
CA THR A 9 11.20 5.08 7.03
C THR A 9 11.94 6.03 7.99
N PRO A 10 12.31 7.26 7.58
CA PRO A 10 12.94 8.24 8.46
C PRO A 10 12.13 8.62 9.71
N PHE A 11 10.82 8.33 9.72
CA PHE A 11 9.91 8.67 10.83
C PHE A 11 9.48 7.41 11.62
N GLY A 12 10.22 6.32 11.50
CA GLY A 12 9.91 5.01 12.12
C GLY A 12 9.19 4.05 11.17
N MET A 13 8.76 2.90 11.69
CA MET A 13 8.15 1.84 10.88
C MET A 13 6.78 2.27 10.33
N THR A 14 6.49 1.90 9.09
CA THR A 14 5.20 2.11 8.42
C THR A 14 4.62 0.78 7.94
N LYS A 15 3.29 0.73 7.86
CA LYS A 15 2.55 -0.44 7.37
C LYS A 15 2.39 -0.33 5.85
N ALA A 16 2.21 -1.46 5.20
CA ALA A 16 1.98 -1.51 3.75
C ALA A 16 0.71 -2.31 3.43
N GLU A 17 -0.04 -1.83 2.44
CA GLU A 17 -1.16 -2.53 1.84
C GLU A 17 -0.91 -2.62 0.34
N ILE A 18 -0.91 -3.83 -0.21
CA ILE A 18 -0.72 -4.08 -1.64
C ILE A 18 -2.09 -4.19 -2.29
N ARG A 19 -2.36 -3.34 -3.29
CA ARG A 19 -3.56 -3.44 -4.14
C ARG A 19 -3.15 -3.78 -5.56
N ILE A 20 -3.82 -4.78 -6.10
CA ILE A 20 -3.63 -5.21 -7.48
C ILE A 20 -4.98 -5.14 -8.16
N MET A 21 -5.08 -4.30 -9.20
CA MET A 21 -6.21 -4.32 -10.11
C MET A 21 -5.97 -5.38 -11.17
N TYR A 22 -6.93 -6.28 -11.31
CA TYR A 22 -6.98 -7.24 -12.41
C TYR A 22 -8.04 -6.83 -13.40
N LEU A 23 -7.72 -6.90 -14.69
CA LEU A 23 -8.73 -6.95 -15.73
C LEU A 23 -9.06 -8.40 -16.02
N ARG A 24 -10.36 -8.68 -16.12
CA ARG A 24 -10.86 -9.98 -16.55
C ARG A 24 -11.26 -9.86 -18.02
N ASP A 25 -10.36 -10.31 -18.88
CA ASP A 25 -10.64 -10.58 -20.29
C ASP A 25 -10.50 -12.10 -20.53
N GLU A 26 -9.94 -12.55 -21.66
CA GLU A 26 -9.61 -13.97 -21.88
C GLU A 26 -8.68 -14.56 -20.79
N LYS A 27 -7.86 -13.71 -20.15
CA LYS A 27 -7.01 -14.04 -19.00
C LYS A 27 -7.15 -12.97 -17.91
N CYS A 28 -6.92 -13.35 -16.66
CA CYS A 28 -6.81 -12.39 -15.55
C CYS A 28 -5.43 -11.73 -15.59
N LEU A 29 -5.37 -10.47 -16.02
CA LEU A 29 -4.13 -9.72 -16.13
C LEU A 29 -4.05 -8.65 -15.03
N PRO A 30 -2.98 -8.64 -14.21
CA PRO A 30 -2.73 -7.52 -13.31
C PRO A 30 -2.28 -6.31 -14.14
N VAL A 31 -3.02 -5.20 -14.03
CA VAL A 31 -2.75 -3.99 -14.83
C VAL A 31 -2.30 -2.79 -14.01
N LEU A 32 -2.53 -2.83 -12.70
CA LEU A 32 -2.14 -1.75 -11.80
C LEU A 32 -1.82 -2.33 -10.43
N THR A 33 -0.56 -2.22 -10.03
CA THR A 33 -0.08 -2.62 -8.72
C THR A 33 0.36 -1.37 -7.96
N ILE A 34 -0.35 -1.06 -6.88
CA ILE A 34 -0.03 0.07 -6.00
C ILE A 34 0.22 -0.42 -4.58
N ILE A 35 1.18 0.21 -3.93
CA ILE A 35 1.47 -0.01 -2.52
C ILE A 35 1.00 1.22 -1.78
N ARG A 36 0.08 1.06 -0.83
CA ARG A 36 -0.33 2.12 0.08
C ARG A 36 0.44 2.00 1.38
N MET A 37 0.96 3.12 1.86
CA MET A 37 1.68 3.22 3.13
C MET A 37 0.87 4.05 4.12
N GLY A 38 0.81 3.59 5.37
CA GLY A 38 0.03 4.24 6.41
C GLY A 38 0.51 3.83 7.80
N ARG A 39 0.22 4.67 8.78
CA ARG A 39 0.66 4.48 10.18
C ARG A 39 -0.52 4.31 11.15
N GLY A 40 -1.71 4.75 10.77
CA GLY A 40 -2.93 4.54 11.55
C GLY A 40 -3.29 3.07 11.76
N GLU A 41 -4.32 2.82 12.58
CA GLU A 41 -4.85 1.47 12.80
C GLU A 41 -5.41 0.85 11.51
N MET A 42 -6.03 1.69 10.67
CA MET A 42 -6.60 1.31 9.38
C MET A 42 -6.05 2.17 8.23
N MET A 43 -6.01 1.58 7.03
CA MET A 43 -5.57 2.25 5.80
C MET A 43 -6.63 3.22 5.26
N GLY A 44 -6.77 4.39 5.89
CA GLY A 44 -7.69 5.46 5.49
C GLY A 44 -7.03 6.83 5.46
N VAL A 45 -7.54 7.72 4.60
CA VAL A 45 -7.00 9.08 4.45
C VAL A 45 -7.13 9.87 5.75
N ASP A 46 -8.27 9.75 6.44
CA ASP A 46 -8.51 10.44 7.72
C ASP A 46 -7.58 9.95 8.84
N HIS A 47 -7.23 8.67 8.84
CA HIS A 47 -6.31 8.09 9.83
C HIS A 47 -4.84 8.46 9.60
N ASN A 48 -4.51 9.05 8.45
CA ASN A 48 -3.15 9.44 8.08
C ASN A 48 -2.94 10.96 8.17
N LYS A 49 -3.93 11.73 8.65
CA LYS A 49 -3.80 13.19 8.84
C LYS A 49 -2.61 13.50 9.76
N GLU A 50 -1.83 14.50 9.37
CA GLU A 50 -0.62 14.99 10.07
C GLU A 50 0.53 13.97 10.22
N MET A 51 0.40 12.76 9.65
CA MET A 51 1.46 11.76 9.67
C MET A 51 2.43 11.94 8.50
N GLN A 52 3.73 11.74 8.77
CA GLN A 52 4.78 11.82 7.75
C GLN A 52 5.03 10.45 7.12
N TRP A 53 5.48 10.45 5.85
CA TRP A 53 5.77 9.22 5.09
C TRP A 53 4.56 8.27 4.99
N VAL A 54 3.39 8.88 4.79
CA VAL A 54 2.13 8.23 4.41
C VAL A 54 1.85 8.55 2.94
N GLY A 55 1.18 7.64 2.21
CA GLY A 55 0.90 7.85 0.79
C GLY A 55 0.87 6.57 -0.01
N SER A 56 1.32 6.64 -1.27
CA SER A 56 1.34 5.50 -2.18
C SER A 56 2.66 5.41 -2.95
N SER A 57 3.04 4.20 -3.34
CA SER A 57 4.16 3.89 -4.21
C SER A 57 3.73 2.91 -5.31
N ALA A 58 4.53 2.80 -6.37
CA ALA A 58 4.35 1.76 -7.40
C ALA A 58 4.82 0.40 -6.86
N GLY A 59 4.05 -0.65 -7.11
CA GLY A 59 4.47 -2.03 -6.84
C GLY A 59 5.01 -2.67 -8.10
N LEU A 60 6.33 -2.78 -8.20
CA LEU A 60 6.99 -3.40 -9.36
C LEU A 60 7.15 -4.90 -9.10
N PHE A 61 6.76 -5.72 -10.07
CA PHE A 61 6.96 -7.16 -10.05
C PHE A 61 7.35 -7.63 -11.45
N ARG A 62 7.98 -8.81 -11.53
CA ARG A 62 8.29 -9.44 -12.80
C ARG A 62 7.13 -10.37 -13.16
N ALA A 63 6.55 -10.16 -14.35
CA ALA A 63 5.55 -11.04 -14.94
C ALA A 63 6.20 -12.23 -15.65
#